data_AF-A0A944SHU1-F1
#
_entry.id   AF-A0A944SHU1-F1
#
_cell.length_a   1.000
_cell.length_b   1.000
_cell.length_c   1.000
_cell.angle_alpha   90.00
_cell.angle_beta   90.00
_cell.angle_gamma   90.00
#
_symmetry.space_group_name_H-M   'P 1'
#
loop_
_entity.id
_entity.type
_entity.pdbx_description
1 polymer ?
#
loop_
_entity_poly.entity_id
_entity_poly.type
_entity_poly.pdbx_seq_one_letter_code
_entity_poly.pdbx_strand_id
1 'polypeptide(L)'
;MHVIYPERRFPFIPGKENVFPEHSCAAYMAAADSLGIERCVVVLPPFYDFDNASTCLAVQEIGLPARAVVNVGPDVTDAELEALDKAGARGANFFMLPGRCLDWGALKPVAEK
;
A
#
# COMPACT_ATOMS: atom_id res chain seq x y z
N MET A 1 7.00 -2.63 4.29
CA MET A 1 6.51 -4.04 4.27
C MET A 1 5.22 -4.10 3.47
N HIS A 2 4.78 -5.29 3.05
CA HIS A 2 3.53 -5.49 2.32
C HIS A 2 2.59 -6.39 3.13
N VAL A 3 1.29 -6.08 3.10
CA VAL A 3 0.25 -6.98 3.63
C VAL A 3 -0.54 -7.53 2.47
N ILE A 4 -0.70 -8.86 2.46
CA ILE A 4 -1.49 -9.59 1.48
C ILE A 4 -2.48 -10.40 2.28
N TYR A 5 -3.72 -9.91 2.31
CA TYR A 5 -4.76 -10.49 3.15
C TYR A 5 -5.10 -11.92 2.74
N PRO A 6 -5.38 -12.79 3.73
CA PRO A 6 -5.88 -14.12 3.48
C PRO A 6 -7.16 -14.12 2.63
N GLU A 7 -7.38 -15.23 1.92
CA GLU A 7 -8.60 -15.50 1.17
C GLU A 7 -8.90 -14.47 0.07
N ARG A 8 -7.91 -13.67 -0.34
CA ARG A 8 -8.06 -12.61 -1.35
C ARG A 8 -9.19 -11.64 -1.01
N ARG A 9 -9.31 -11.27 0.27
CA ARG A 9 -10.26 -10.22 0.75
C ARG A 9 -10.25 -8.95 -0.12
N PHE A 10 -9.10 -8.63 -0.70
CA PHE A 10 -8.95 -7.58 -1.70
C PHE A 10 -8.55 -8.22 -3.03
N PRO A 11 -9.28 -7.95 -4.14
CA PRO A 11 -9.00 -8.54 -5.44
C PRO A 11 -7.68 -8.01 -6.01
N PHE A 12 -6.93 -8.86 -6.70
CA PHE A 12 -5.78 -8.41 -7.48
C PHE A 12 -6.24 -7.95 -8.86
N ILE A 13 -5.40 -7.16 -9.53
CA ILE A 13 -5.59 -6.92 -10.97
C ILE A 13 -5.53 -8.25 -11.76
N PRO A 14 -6.29 -8.37 -12.86
CA PRO A 14 -6.29 -9.57 -13.69
C PRO A 14 -4.89 -10.01 -14.11
N GLY A 15 -4.59 -11.30 -13.96
CA GLY A 15 -3.32 -11.91 -14.35
C GLY A 15 -2.21 -11.82 -13.29
N LYS A 16 -2.53 -11.40 -12.06
CA LYS A 16 -1.58 -11.33 -10.93
C LYS A 16 -1.92 -12.26 -9.76
N GLU A 17 -2.97 -13.06 -9.86
CA GLU A 17 -3.67 -13.77 -8.78
C GLU A 17 -2.78 -14.74 -7.97
N ASN A 18 -1.67 -15.20 -8.55
CA ASN A 18 -0.75 -16.20 -7.98
C ASN A 18 0.71 -15.75 -7.85
N VAL A 19 1.00 -14.45 -7.91
CA VAL A 19 2.40 -13.99 -7.92
C VAL A 19 3.03 -14.01 -6.52
N PHE A 20 2.25 -13.87 -5.45
CA PHE A 20 2.78 -13.75 -4.09
C PHE A 20 1.98 -14.55 -3.06
N PRO A 21 2.65 -15.12 -2.03
CA PRO A 21 1.98 -15.76 -0.90
C PRO A 21 1.25 -14.73 -0.05
N GLU A 22 0.29 -15.20 0.74
CA GLU A 22 -0.37 -14.37 1.75
C GLU A 22 0.62 -13.95 2.84
N HIS A 23 0.42 -12.76 3.39
CA HIS A 23 1.25 -12.22 4.46
C HIS A 23 0.41 -11.26 5.31
N SER A 24 -0.08 -11.74 6.45
CA SER A 24 -1.00 -10.99 7.31
C SER A 24 -0.27 -10.02 8.26
N CYS A 25 -1.01 -9.08 8.85
CA CYS A 25 -0.50 -8.21 9.91
C CYS A 25 0.01 -9.03 11.12
N ALA A 26 -0.68 -10.11 11.48
CA ALA A 26 -0.27 -10.98 12.59
C ALA A 26 1.09 -11.65 12.33
N ALA A 27 1.33 -12.14 11.10
CA ALA A 27 2.62 -12.70 10.71
C ALA A 27 3.74 -11.65 10.79
N TYR A 28 3.46 -10.42 10.36
CA TYR A 28 4.41 -9.33 10.51
C TYR A 28 4.70 -8.98 11.97
N MET A 29 3.68 -8.88 12.83
CA MET A 29 3.86 -8.54 14.25
C MET A 29 4.76 -9.55 14.97
N ALA A 30 4.58 -10.86 14.72
CA ALA A 30 5.45 -11.88 15.30
C ALA A 30 6.93 -11.69 14.92
N ALA A 31 7.20 -11.31 13.67
CA ALA A 31 8.55 -10.98 13.22
C ALA A 31 9.06 -9.66 13.83
N ALA A 32 8.22 -8.62 13.84
CA ALA A 32 8.54 -7.30 14.39
C ALA A 32 8.93 -7.38 15.87
N ASP A 33 8.18 -8.13 16.67
CA ASP A 33 8.45 -8.33 18.10
C ASP A 33 9.81 -9.01 18.32
N SER A 34 10.13 -10.03 17.51
CA SER A 34 11.42 -10.73 17.60
C SER A 34 12.63 -9.87 17.20
N LEU A 35 12.41 -8.87 16.34
CA LEU A 35 13.44 -7.97 15.81
C LEU A 35 13.51 -6.64 16.56
N GLY A 36 12.62 -6.38 17.53
CA GLY A 36 12.51 -5.10 18.23
C GLY A 36 12.07 -3.95 17.32
N ILE A 37 11.23 -4.21 16.31
CA ILE A 37 10.71 -3.17 15.42
C ILE A 37 9.55 -2.44 16.10
N GLU A 38 9.75 -1.14 16.37
CA GLU A 38 8.76 -0.33 17.07
C GLU A 38 7.79 0.43 16.14
N ARG A 39 8.12 0.58 14.86
CA ARG A 39 7.33 1.35 13.89
C ARG A 39 7.45 0.73 12.50
N CYS A 40 6.42 0.90 11.66
CA CYS A 40 6.48 0.39 10.30
C CYS A 40 5.86 1.31 9.26
N VAL A 41 6.20 1.03 8.00
CA VAL A 41 5.52 1.60 6.83
C VAL A 41 4.98 0.45 6.00
N VAL A 42 3.66 0.46 5.78
CA VAL A 42 2.97 -0.48 4.90
C VAL A 42 2.91 0.14 3.51
N VAL A 43 3.50 -0.53 2.53
CA VAL A 43 3.57 -0.04 1.15
C VAL A 43 2.57 -0.84 0.32
N LEU A 44 1.83 -0.17 -0.56
CA LEU A 44 0.92 -0.88 -1.46
C LEU A 44 1.70 -1.82 -2.40
N PRO A 45 1.32 -3.11 -2.47
CA PRO A 45 1.87 -4.01 -3.47
C PRO A 45 1.47 -3.63 -4.91
N PRO A 46 2.30 -3.90 -5.93
CA PRO A 46 2.08 -3.44 -7.30
C PRO A 46 0.91 -4.15 -8.05
N PHE A 47 0.15 -5.02 -7.39
CA PHE A 47 -0.94 -5.80 -7.99
C PHE A 47 -2.34 -5.37 -7.52
N TYR A 48 -2.43 -4.24 -6.82
CA TYR A 48 -3.70 -3.60 -6.47
C TYR A 48 -3.97 -2.32 -7.26
N ASP A 49 -3.09 -1.95 -8.21
CA ASP A 49 -3.20 -0.73 -9.01
C ASP A 49 -3.35 0.53 -8.12
N PHE A 50 -4.50 1.21 -8.15
CA PHE A 50 -4.84 2.36 -7.30
C PHE A 50 -5.76 2.01 -6.12
N ASP A 51 -6.13 0.75 -5.93
CA ASP A 51 -6.91 0.32 -4.77
C ASP A 51 -6.02 0.24 -3.52
N ASN A 52 -6.10 1.29 -2.69
CA ASN A 52 -5.32 1.42 -1.47
C ASN A 52 -5.98 0.77 -0.25
N ALA A 53 -7.17 0.18 -0.37
CA ALA A 53 -7.97 -0.24 0.77
C ALA A 53 -7.26 -1.29 1.63
N SER A 54 -6.54 -2.23 1.00
CA SER A 54 -5.76 -3.26 1.71
C SER A 54 -4.68 -2.65 2.60
N THR A 55 -3.95 -1.66 2.08
CA THR A 55 -2.83 -1.02 2.79
C THR A 55 -3.33 -0.08 3.88
N CYS A 56 -4.39 0.68 3.62
CA CYS A 56 -5.02 1.54 4.62
C CYS A 56 -5.63 0.72 5.77
N LEU A 57 -6.28 -0.41 5.47
CA LEU A 57 -6.78 -1.31 6.51
C LEU A 57 -5.64 -1.91 7.34
N ALA A 58 -4.56 -2.33 6.69
CA ALA A 58 -3.40 -2.87 7.38
C ALA A 58 -2.79 -1.86 8.38
N VAL A 59 -2.75 -0.57 8.04
CA VAL A 59 -2.31 0.49 8.97
C VAL A 59 -3.21 0.61 10.21
N GLN A 60 -4.50 0.31 10.09
CA GLN A 60 -5.43 0.34 11.22
C GLN A 60 -5.36 -0.93 12.08
N GLU A 61 -5.08 -2.08 11.46
CA GLU A 61 -5.06 -3.38 12.13
C GLU A 61 -3.69 -3.73 12.73
N ILE A 62 -2.61 -3.10 12.24
CA ILE A 62 -1.26 -3.40 12.71
C ILE A 62 -1.04 -2.84 14.12
N GLY A 63 -0.59 -3.69 15.03
CA GLY A 63 -0.50 -3.40 16.46
C GLY A 63 0.64 -2.46 16.87
N LEU A 64 1.20 -1.69 15.94
CA LEU A 64 2.30 -0.75 16.18
C LEU A 64 2.14 0.51 15.33
N PRO A 65 2.75 1.65 15.72
CA PRO A 65 2.63 2.87 14.95
C PRO A 65 3.04 2.68 13.49
N ALA A 66 2.09 2.89 12.59
CA ALA A 66 2.23 2.62 11.18
C ALA A 66 1.81 3.81 10.31
N ARG A 67 2.42 3.89 9.12
CA ARG A 67 2.00 4.78 8.03
C ARG A 67 1.89 3.99 6.73
N ALA A 68 1.11 4.52 5.80
CA ALA A 68 0.96 3.94 4.47
C ALA A 68 1.77 4.70 3.42
N VAL A 69 2.28 3.96 2.45
CA VAL A 69 2.68 4.47 1.14
C VAL A 69 1.73 3.85 0.13
N VAL A 70 1.05 4.70 -0.63
CA VAL A 70 -0.12 4.38 -1.47
C VAL A 70 0.16 4.61 -2.95
N ASN A 71 -0.68 4.10 -3.84
CA ASN A 71 -0.64 4.49 -5.25
C ASN A 71 -1.74 5.52 -5.52
N VAL A 72 -1.38 6.64 -6.13
CA VAL A 72 -2.33 7.67 -6.56
C VAL A 72 -2.01 8.09 -7.99
N GLY A 73 -3.06 8.29 -8.80
CA GLY A 73 -2.92 8.71 -10.19
C GLY A 73 -2.94 10.24 -10.35
N PRO A 74 -2.60 10.77 -11.55
CA PRO A 74 -2.66 12.20 -11.84
C PRO A 74 -4.03 12.84 -11.62
N ASP A 75 -5.11 12.05 -11.72
CA ASP A 75 -6.49 12.51 -11.58
C ASP A 75 -6.98 12.50 -10.12
N VAL A 76 -6.15 12.09 -9.15
CA VAL A 76 -6.53 12.04 -7.72
C VAL A 76 -6.96 13.42 -7.22
N THR A 77 -8.08 13.52 -6.53
CA THR A 77 -8.60 14.78 -6.00
C THR A 77 -8.01 15.11 -4.62
N ASP A 78 -8.03 16.39 -4.24
CA ASP A 78 -7.61 16.82 -2.88
C ASP A 78 -8.42 16.13 -1.79
N ALA A 79 -9.72 15.88 -2.05
CA ALA A 79 -10.60 15.16 -1.13
C ALA A 79 -10.18 13.69 -0.94
N GLU A 80 -9.75 13.03 -2.02
CA GLU A 80 -9.20 11.66 -1.95
C GLU A 80 -7.85 11.65 -1.24
N LEU A 81 -6.98 12.63 -1.50
CA LEU A 81 -5.70 12.77 -0.77
C LEU A 81 -5.93 13.01 0.72
N GLU A 82 -6.90 13.85 1.11
CA GLU A 82 -7.24 14.09 2.51
C GLU A 82 -7.81 12.83 3.17
N ALA A 83 -8.63 12.05 2.45
CA ALA A 83 -9.13 10.77 2.94
C ALA A 83 -8.00 9.75 3.16
N LEU A 84 -7.04 9.68 2.23
CA LEU A 84 -5.86 8.82 2.35
C LEU A 84 -4.95 9.28 3.50
N ASP A 85 -4.78 10.59 3.69
CA ASP A 85 -4.02 11.14 4.83
C ASP A 85 -4.65 10.72 6.17
N LYS A 86 -5.98 10.86 6.29
CA LYS A 86 -6.73 10.42 7.48
C LYS A 86 -6.62 8.92 7.69
N ALA A 87 -6.53 8.14 6.62
CA ALA A 87 -6.29 6.70 6.66
C ALA A 87 -4.82 6.31 6.90
N GLY A 88 -3.93 7.29 7.13
CA GLY A 88 -2.53 7.07 7.52
C GLY A 88 -1.52 7.11 6.38
N ALA A 89 -1.92 7.41 5.15
CA ALA A 89 -1.01 7.56 4.01
C ALA A 89 -0.12 8.80 4.17
N ARG A 90 1.18 8.66 3.90
CA ARG A 90 2.17 9.75 3.99
C ARG A 90 3.13 9.81 2.81
N GLY A 91 2.86 9.05 1.75
CA GLY A 91 3.64 9.08 0.53
C GLY A 91 2.97 8.29 -0.59
N ALA A 92 3.35 8.62 -1.82
CA ALA A 92 2.96 7.90 -3.02
C ALA A 92 4.11 6.96 -3.48
N ASN A 93 3.77 5.78 -4.00
CA ASN A 93 4.74 4.84 -4.57
C ASN A 93 4.76 4.94 -6.09
N PHE A 94 5.97 4.99 -6.65
CA PHE A 94 6.21 4.93 -8.09
C PHE A 94 7.06 3.71 -8.42
N PHE A 95 6.40 2.57 -8.58
CA PHE A 95 7.05 1.35 -9.04
C PHE A 95 7.30 1.44 -10.55
N MET A 96 8.56 1.60 -10.98
CA MET A 96 8.91 1.86 -12.39
C MET A 96 9.37 0.62 -13.19
N LEU A 97 9.14 -0.59 -12.65
CA LEU A 97 9.50 -1.85 -13.30
C LEU A 97 8.32 -2.41 -14.13
N PRO A 98 8.53 -3.49 -14.93
CA PRO A 98 7.43 -4.13 -15.66
C PRO A 98 6.26 -4.51 -14.73
N GLY A 99 5.03 -4.20 -15.15
CA GLY A 99 3.83 -4.38 -14.32
C GLY A 99 3.45 -3.17 -13.46
N ARG A 100 4.08 -2.01 -13.71
CA ARG A 100 3.68 -0.71 -13.15
C ARG A 100 2.29 -0.25 -13.59
N CYS A 101 1.60 0.47 -12.72
CA CYS A 101 0.40 1.25 -13.05
C CYS A 101 0.71 2.70 -13.45
N LEU A 102 1.87 3.21 -13.04
CA LEU A 102 2.31 4.59 -13.29
C LEU A 102 3.58 4.60 -14.15
N ASP A 103 3.75 5.63 -14.97
CA ASP A 103 4.99 5.90 -15.68
C ASP A 103 5.62 7.23 -15.25
N TRP A 104 6.76 7.57 -15.86
CA TRP A 104 7.50 8.80 -15.55
C TRP A 104 6.70 10.08 -15.83
N GLY A 105 5.74 10.04 -16.77
CA GLY A 105 4.88 11.18 -17.09
C GLY A 105 3.93 11.54 -15.94
N ALA A 106 3.54 10.57 -15.12
CA ALA A 106 2.67 10.78 -13.97
C ALA A 106 3.39 11.34 -12.73
N LEU A 107 4.72 11.24 -12.65
CA LEU A 107 5.47 11.61 -11.45
C LEU A 107 5.30 13.09 -11.07
N LYS A 108 5.53 13.99 -12.03
CA LYS A 108 5.43 15.43 -11.79
C LYS A 108 3.98 15.87 -11.44
N PRO A 109 2.95 15.51 -12.22
CA PRO A 109 1.57 15.87 -11.90
C PRO A 109 1.11 15.43 -10.51
N VAL A 110 1.55 14.26 -10.04
CA VAL A 110 1.21 13.76 -8.70
C VAL A 110 2.00 14.50 -7.62
N ALA A 111 3.28 14.79 -7.84
CA ALA A 111 4.13 15.47 -6.86
C ALA A 111 3.77 16.96 -6.65
N GLU A 112 3.01 17.55 -7.57
CA GLU A 112 2.56 18.95 -7.50
C GLU A 112 1.20 19.11 -6.79
N LYS A 113 0.57 18.01 -6.33
CA LYS A 113 -0.62 18.04 -5.47
C LYS A 113 -0.25 18.05 -4.00
#